data_AF-A0A369WBQ8-F1
#
_entry.id   AF-A0A369WBQ8-F1
#
_cell.length_a   1.000
_cell.length_b   1.000
_cell.length_c   1.000
_cell.angle_alpha   90.00
_cell.angle_beta   90.00
_cell.angle_gamma   90.00
#
_symmetry.space_group_name_H-M   'P 1'
#
loop_
_entity.id
_entity.type
_entity.pdbx_description
1 polymer ?
#
loop_
_entity_poly.entity_id
_entity_poly.type
_entity_poly.pdbx_seq_one_letter_code
_entity_poly.pdbx_strand_id
1 'polypeptide(L)'
;MDISQKMSPRQQATLSTLIRRFNQERLPRIQAMQVRVHQGELLGEIELQYLERVIRDLRRNQAKALGNPRFEALLSKVVALYVDVTDKALENERAFRQR
;
A
#
# COMPACT_ATOMS: atom_id res chain seq x y z
N MET A 1 -3.04 29.10 -18.01
CA MET A 1 -1.80 28.39 -17.66
C MET A 1 -2.12 26.92 -17.71
N ASP A 2 -1.74 26.24 -18.79
CA ASP A 2 -2.14 24.85 -19.06
C ASP A 2 -1.27 23.90 -18.23
N ILE A 3 -1.81 23.44 -17.10
CA ILE A 3 -1.15 22.50 -16.17
C ILE A 3 -1.36 21.03 -16.57
N SER A 4 -1.93 20.74 -17.75
CA SER A 4 -2.00 19.37 -18.25
C SER A 4 -0.71 18.99 -18.98
N GLN A 5 0.34 18.72 -18.19
CA GLN A 5 1.44 17.87 -18.63
C GLN A 5 0.86 16.48 -18.97
N LYS A 6 0.49 16.27 -20.24
CA LYS A 6 0.05 14.97 -20.76
C LYS A 6 1.16 13.95 -20.49
N MET A 7 0.84 12.92 -19.71
CA MET A 7 1.75 11.80 -19.47
C MET A 7 2.25 11.22 -20.79
N SER A 8 3.56 11.01 -20.92
CA SER A 8 4.12 10.30 -22.08
C SER A 8 3.56 8.87 -22.16
N PRO A 9 3.48 8.25 -23.36
CA PRO A 9 3.04 6.86 -23.51
C PRO A 9 3.79 5.89 -22.60
N ARG A 10 5.10 6.12 -22.38
CA ARG A 10 5.94 5.32 -21.48
C ARG A 10 5.52 5.45 -20.01
N GLN A 11 5.19 6.66 -19.57
CA GLN A 11 4.68 6.89 -18.21
C GLN A 11 3.31 6.25 -18.02
N GLN A 12 2.44 6.30 -19.02
CA GLN A 12 1.13 5.64 -18.98
C GLN A 12 1.27 4.12 -18.89
N ALA A 13 2.13 3.51 -19.71
CA ALA A 13 2.39 2.06 -19.65
C ALA A 13 3.00 1.63 -18.30
N THR A 14 3.89 2.45 -17.75
CA THR A 14 4.49 2.22 -16.43
C THR A 14 3.42 2.27 -15.33
N LEU A 15 2.55 3.28 -15.33
CA LEU A 15 1.44 3.41 -14.38
C LEU A 15 0.48 2.23 -14.48
N SER A 16 0.04 1.88 -15.69
CA SER A 16 -0.87 0.76 -15.91
C SER A 16 -0.29 -0.55 -15.39
N THR A 17 1.02 -0.77 -15.56
CA THR A 17 1.71 -1.94 -15.00
C THR A 17 1.72 -1.92 -13.47
N LEU A 18 1.96 -0.76 -12.86
CA LEU A 18 1.95 -0.61 -11.39
C LEU A 18 0.56 -0.81 -10.79
N ILE A 19 -0.48 -0.23 -11.40
CA ILE A 19 -1.88 -0.44 -11.00
C ILE A 19 -2.24 -1.92 -11.11
N ARG A 20 -1.89 -2.56 -12.23
CA ARG A 20 -2.17 -3.98 -12.44
C ARG A 20 -1.50 -4.86 -11.38
N ARG A 21 -0.19 -4.68 -11.13
CA ARG A 21 0.52 -5.43 -10.08
C ARG A 21 -0.04 -5.15 -8.69
N PHE A 22 -0.41 -3.91 -8.40
CA PHE A 22 -1.05 -3.59 -7.14
C PHE A 22 -2.35 -4.38 -6.97
N ASN A 23 -3.25 -4.33 -7.96
CA ASN A 23 -4.54 -5.01 -7.88
C ASN A 23 -4.43 -6.54 -7.87
N GLN A 24 -3.47 -7.12 -8.60
CA GLN A 24 -3.36 -8.57 -8.76
C GLN A 24 -2.51 -9.24 -7.67
N GLU A 25 -1.49 -8.55 -7.16
CA GLU A 25 -0.51 -9.15 -6.25
C GLU A 25 -0.62 -8.57 -4.84
N ARG A 26 -0.71 -7.24 -4.71
CA ARG A 26 -0.56 -6.59 -3.41
C ARG A 26 -1.87 -6.43 -2.67
N LEU A 27 -2.90 -5.98 -3.38
CA LEU A 27 -4.21 -5.71 -2.82
C LEU A 27 -4.83 -6.95 -2.17
N PRO A 28 -4.87 -8.13 -2.81
CA PRO A 28 -5.50 -9.31 -2.20
C PRO A 28 -4.78 -9.74 -0.92
N ARG A 29 -3.44 -9.63 -0.90
CA ARG A 29 -2.64 -10.01 0.26
C ARG A 29 -2.82 -9.03 1.43
N ILE A 30 -2.83 -7.73 1.17
CA ILE A 30 -3.08 -6.72 2.21
C ILE A 30 -4.51 -6.85 2.74
N GLN A 31 -5.50 -7.09 1.89
CA GLN A 31 -6.88 -7.35 2.30
C GLN A 31 -7.02 -8.61 3.16
N ALA A 32 -6.30 -9.68 2.82
CA ALA A 32 -6.29 -10.89 3.66
C ALA A 32 -5.69 -10.61 5.05
N MET A 33 -4.59 -9.85 5.12
CA MET A 33 -4.04 -9.41 6.41
C MET A 33 -5.01 -8.50 7.17
N GLN A 34 -5.68 -7.57 6.47
CA GLN A 34 -6.68 -6.67 7.03
C GLN A 34 -7.80 -7.43 7.72
N VAL A 35 -8.42 -8.41 7.04
CA VAL A 35 -9.48 -9.23 7.64
C VAL A 35 -9.00 -9.89 8.94
N ARG A 36 -7.80 -10.48 8.93
CA ARG A 36 -7.23 -11.20 10.08
C ARG A 36 -6.96 -10.28 11.26
N VAL A 37 -6.33 -9.12 11.04
CA VAL A 37 -6.06 -8.17 12.14
C VAL A 37 -7.36 -7.57 12.68
N HIS A 38 -8.37 -7.34 11.84
CA HIS A 38 -9.67 -6.88 12.31
C HIS A 38 -10.43 -7.94 13.11
N GLN A 39 -10.09 -9.22 12.95
CA GLN A 39 -10.58 -10.33 13.79
C GLN A 39 -9.78 -10.53 15.09
N GLY A 40 -8.75 -9.71 15.33
CA GLY A 40 -7.92 -9.78 16.53
C GLY A 40 -6.68 -10.67 16.40
N GLU A 41 -6.38 -11.18 15.21
CA GLU A 41 -5.15 -11.97 15.00
C GLU A 41 -3.89 -11.11 15.06
N LEU A 42 -2.79 -11.73 15.48
CA LEU A 42 -1.45 -11.15 15.40
C LEU A 42 -0.85 -11.36 14.01
N LEU A 43 -0.04 -10.41 13.57
CA LEU A 43 0.76 -10.57 12.37
C LEU A 43 2.06 -11.29 12.71
N GLY A 44 2.40 -12.33 11.94
CA GLY A 44 3.66 -13.03 12.07
C GLY A 44 4.79 -12.34 11.30
N GLU A 45 5.98 -12.91 11.41
CA GLU A 45 7.19 -12.36 10.77
C GLU A 45 7.03 -12.22 9.25
N ILE A 46 6.36 -13.17 8.60
CA ILE A 46 6.15 -13.17 7.15
C ILE A 46 5.29 -11.98 6.71
N GLU A 47 4.22 -11.66 7.45
CA GLU A 47 3.39 -10.50 7.19
C GLU A 47 4.14 -9.19 7.45
N LEU A 48 4.90 -9.11 8.54
CA LEU A 48 5.70 -7.94 8.88
C LEU A 48 6.76 -7.64 7.81
N GLN A 49 7.53 -8.64 7.38
CA GLN A 49 8.51 -8.50 6.29
C GLN A 49 7.84 -8.06 4.97
N TYR A 50 6.62 -8.55 4.71
CA TYR A 50 5.86 -8.14 3.55
C TYR A 50 5.43 -6.66 3.62
N LEU A 51 4.90 -6.22 4.77
CA LEU A 51 4.51 -4.84 5.02
C LEU A 51 5.71 -3.87 4.86
N GLU A 52 6.87 -4.22 5.39
CA GLU A 52 8.11 -3.45 5.20
C GLU A 52 8.52 -3.33 3.73
N ARG A 53 8.40 -4.43 2.97
CA ARG A 53 8.68 -4.42 1.52
C ARG A 53 7.73 -3.48 0.79
N VAL A 54 6.44 -3.51 1.12
CA VAL A 54 5.44 -2.62 0.53
C VAL A 54 5.80 -1.15 0.79
N ILE A 55 6.14 -0.77 2.03
CA ILE A 55 6.56 0.61 2.31
C ILE A 55 7.81 1.02 1.52
N ARG A 56 8.82 0.16 1.44
CA ARG A 56 10.05 0.47 0.70
C ARG A 56 9.75 0.73 -0.77
N ASP A 57 8.86 -0.05 -1.36
CA ASP A 57 8.44 0.15 -2.74
C ASP A 57 7.64 1.43 -2.92
N LEU A 58 6.76 1.79 -1.98
CA LEU A 58 6.02 3.05 -2.04
C LEU A 58 6.95 4.26 -1.97
N ARG A 59 7.91 4.26 -1.04
CA ARG A 59 8.91 5.34 -0.91
C ARG A 59 9.73 5.51 -2.18
N ARG A 60 10.18 4.41 -2.78
CA ARG A 60 10.94 4.42 -4.06
C ARG A 60 10.13 4.99 -5.23
N ASN A 61 8.81 4.91 -5.19
CA ASN A 61 7.93 5.39 -6.26
C ASN A 61 7.26 6.72 -5.92
N GLN A 62 7.47 7.28 -4.73
CA GLN A 62 6.88 8.55 -4.30
C GLN A 62 7.25 9.70 -5.24
N ALA A 63 8.51 9.80 -5.66
CA ALA A 63 8.96 10.83 -6.61
C ALA A 63 8.27 10.73 -7.98
N LYS A 64 7.81 9.53 -8.38
CA LYS A 64 7.06 9.33 -9.62
C LYS A 64 5.58 9.70 -9.48
N ALA A 65 5.09 9.81 -8.24
CA ALA A 65 3.72 10.19 -7.96
C ALA A 65 3.53 11.71 -7.99
N LEU A 66 4.55 12.48 -7.59
CA LEU A 66 4.48 13.94 -7.55
C LEU A 66 4.06 14.54 -8.90
N GLY A 67 2.97 15.31 -8.89
CA GLY A 67 2.47 16.00 -10.08
C GLY A 67 1.66 15.12 -11.04
N ASN A 68 1.23 13.93 -10.58
CA ASN A 68 0.36 13.05 -11.35
C ASN A 68 -0.83 12.55 -10.51
N PRO A 69 -2.03 13.13 -10.71
CA PRO A 69 -3.21 12.79 -9.91
C PRO A 69 -3.56 11.30 -9.88
N ARG A 70 -3.28 10.56 -10.97
CA ARG A 70 -3.60 9.13 -11.05
C ARG A 70 -2.60 8.27 -10.26
N PHE A 71 -1.33 8.65 -10.22
CA PHE A 71 -0.36 8.02 -9.33
C PHE A 71 -0.60 8.41 -7.87
N GLU A 72 -0.92 9.67 -7.59
CA GLU A 72 -1.25 10.15 -6.24
C GLU A 72 -2.45 9.39 -5.68
N ALA A 73 -3.51 9.18 -6.47
CA ALA A 73 -4.67 8.40 -6.08
C ALA A 73 -4.33 6.93 -5.78
N LEU A 74 -3.43 6.30 -6.56
CA LEU A 74 -2.95 4.95 -6.28
C LEU A 74 -2.17 4.92 -4.97
N LEU A 75 -1.19 5.83 -4.82
CA LEU A 75 -0.31 5.90 -3.65
C LEU A 75 -1.13 6.12 -2.37
N SER A 76 -2.09 7.04 -2.40
CA SER A 76 -2.99 7.31 -1.28
C SER A 76 -3.76 6.05 -0.86
N LYS A 77 -4.33 5.30 -1.80
CA LYS A 77 -5.04 4.04 -1.50
C LYS A 77 -4.13 3.00 -0.84
N VAL A 78 -2.89 2.85 -1.33
CA VAL A 78 -1.97 1.89 -0.72
C VAL A 78 -1.57 2.32 0.69
N VAL A 79 -1.29 3.62 0.89
CA VAL A 79 -0.94 4.16 2.21
C VAL A 79 -2.09 3.97 3.20
N ALA A 80 -3.33 4.27 2.80
CA ALA A 80 -4.49 4.09 3.67
C ALA A 80 -4.67 2.63 4.13
N LEU A 81 -4.56 1.67 3.19
CA LEU A 81 -4.63 0.25 3.53
C LEU A 81 -3.49 -0.20 4.43
N TYR A 82 -2.29 0.33 4.21
CA TYR A 82 -1.14 0.02 5.07
C TYR A 82 -1.36 0.50 6.50
N VAL A 83 -1.78 1.77 6.66
CA VAL A 83 -2.04 2.38 7.98
C VAL A 83 -3.08 1.57 8.75
N ASP A 84 -4.21 1.25 8.12
CA ASP A 84 -5.27 0.46 8.77
C ASP A 84 -4.76 -0.89 9.27
N VAL A 85 -4.02 -1.63 8.44
CA VAL A 85 -3.46 -2.93 8.83
C VAL A 85 -2.44 -2.80 9.95
N THR A 86 -1.53 -1.82 9.89
CA THR A 86 -0.48 -1.68 10.91
C THR A 86 -1.02 -1.19 12.24
N ASP A 87 -1.97 -0.25 12.23
CA ASP A 87 -2.58 0.27 13.44
C ASP A 87 -3.34 -0.85 14.16
N LYS A 88 -4.15 -1.61 13.40
CA LYS A 88 -4.90 -2.74 13.97
C LYS A 88 -3.98 -3.86 14.45
N ALA A 89 -2.92 -4.19 13.71
CA ALA A 89 -1.93 -5.17 14.16
C ALA A 89 -1.25 -4.75 15.47
N LEU A 90 -0.92 -3.46 15.61
CA LEU A 90 -0.31 -2.91 16.82
C LEU A 90 -1.27 -2.95 18.02
N GLU A 91 -2.55 -2.65 17.80
CA GLU A 91 -3.59 -2.81 18.83
C GLU A 91 -3.67 -4.26 19.32
N ASN A 92 -3.69 -5.23 18.42
CA ASN A 92 -3.78 -6.65 18.77
C ASN A 92 -2.54 -7.12 19.54
N GLU A 93 -1.34 -6.71 19.11
CA GLU A 93 -0.08 -6.97 19.83
C GLU A 93 -0.10 -6.43 21.26
N ARG A 94 -0.58 -5.19 21.45
CA ARG A 94 -0.70 -4.58 22.78
C ARG A 94 -1.71 -5.33 23.65
N ALA A 95 -2.86 -5.69 23.09
CA ALA A 95 -3.88 -6.45 23.78
C ALA A 95 -3.39 -7.85 24.17
N PHE A 96 -2.60 -8.51 23.32
CA PHE A 96 -2.00 -9.81 23.61
C PHE A 96 -0.98 -9.74 24.75
N ARG A 97 -0.13 -8.71 24.78
CA ARG A 97 0.90 -8.54 25.83
C ARG A 97 0.35 -8.11 27.19
N GLN A 98 -0.90 -7.66 27.26
CA GLN A 98 -1.57 -7.23 28.49
C GLN A 98 -2.48 -8.32 29.07
N ARG A 99 -2.57 -9.49 28.43
CA ARG A 99 -3.27 -10.68 28.91
C ARG A 99 -2.32 -11.59 29.69
#